data_AF-A0A3B9LUR9-F1
#
_entry.id   AF-A0A3B9LUR9-F1
#
_cell.length_a   1.000
_cell.length_b   1.000
_cell.length_c   1.000
_cell.angle_alpha   90.00
_cell.angle_beta   90.00
_cell.angle_gamma   90.00
#
_symmetry.space_group_name_H-M   'P 1'
#
loop_
_entity.id
_entity.type
_entity.pdbx_description
1 polymer ?
#
loop_
_entity_poly.entity_id
_entity_poly.type
_entity_poly.pdbx_seq_one_letter_code
_entity_poly.pdbx_strand_id
1 'polypeptide(L)' 'MVTLVVLWNSQAFANARPGNTINFDRGWRFYLGDVAKGQAPELDDSQWRILNLPHDWSIEGEFDEKNPAGFGGGALPGG' A
#
# COMPACT_ATOMS: atom_id res chain seq x y z
N MET A 1 -29.64 -59.05 -7.77
CA MET A 1 -29.67 -57.57 -7.75
C MET A 1 -28.26 -57.12 -7.45
N VAL A 2 -27.50 -56.63 -8.45
CA VAL A 2 -26.11 -56.20 -8.26
C VAL A 2 -26.14 -54.68 -8.14
N THR A 3 -25.73 -54.15 -6.99
CA THR A 3 -25.68 -52.70 -6.74
C THR A 3 -24.34 -52.16 -7.22
N LEU A 4 -24.38 -51.23 -8.18
CA LEU A 4 -23.21 -50.51 -8.67
C LEU A 4 -22.90 -49.35 -7.72
N VAL A 5 -21.68 -49.29 -7.16
CA VAL A 5 -21.20 -48.14 -6.39
C VAL A 5 -20.37 -47.27 -7.32
N VAL A 6 -20.81 -46.02 -7.54
CA VAL A 6 -20.04 -45.01 -8.28
C VAL A 6 -19.36 -44.10 -7.27
N LEU A 7 -18.03 -44.11 -7.25
CA LEU A 7 -17.24 -43.19 -6.44
C LEU A 7 -16.90 -41.95 -7.29
N TRP A 8 -17.43 -40.80 -6.91
CA TRP A 8 -17.07 -39.52 -7.54
C TRP A 8 -15.74 -39.01 -6.97
N ASN A 9 -14.73 -38.90 -7.83
CA ASN A 9 -13.50 -38.18 -7.52
C ASN A 9 -13.69 -36.69 -7.84
N SER A 10 -13.75 -35.85 -6.81
CA SER A 10 -13.71 -34.39 -6.97
C SER A 10 -12.25 -33.95 -7.02
N GLN A 11 -11.74 -33.61 -8.20
CA GLN A 11 -10.47 -32.89 -8.31
C GLN A 11 -10.72 -31.38 -8.23
N ALA A 12 -10.11 -30.73 -7.24
CA ALA A 12 -10.01 -29.28 -7.20
C ALA A 12 -8.75 -28.86 -7.97
N PHE A 13 -8.93 -28.28 -9.16
CA PHE A 13 -7.83 -27.60 -9.84
C PHE A 13 -7.65 -26.22 -9.20
N ALA A 14 -6.48 -25.97 -8.61
CA ALA A 14 -6.10 -24.61 -8.27
C ALA A 14 -5.98 -23.83 -9.59
N ASN A 15 -6.70 -22.71 -9.71
CA ASN A 15 -6.47 -21.79 -10.82
C ASN A 15 -5.01 -21.33 -10.74
N ALA A 16 -4.18 -21.72 -11.72
CA ALA A 16 -2.88 -21.13 -11.90
C ALA A 16 -3.11 -19.61 -12.01
N ARG A 17 -2.62 -18.82 -11.05
CA ARG A 17 -2.67 -17.36 -11.17
C ARG A 17 -1.89 -17.01 -12.43
N PRO A 18 -2.51 -16.50 -13.50
CA PRO A 18 -1.77 -15.90 -14.59
C PRO A 18 -1.26 -14.58 -14.04
N GLY A 19 -0.14 -14.62 -13.32
CA GLY A 19 0.36 -13.49 -12.58
C GLY A 19 1.25 -12.65 -13.48
N ASN A 20 0.69 -11.67 -14.17
CA ASN A 20 1.51 -10.58 -14.68
C ASN A 20 1.87 -9.67 -13.51
N THR A 21 3.16 -9.50 -13.25
CA THR A 21 3.63 -8.46 -12.32
C THR A 21 3.51 -7.12 -13.04
N ILE A 22 2.78 -6.18 -12.44
CA ILE A 22 2.65 -4.82 -12.96
C ILE A 22 3.30 -3.84 -11.98
N ASN A 23 3.89 -2.77 -12.52
CA ASN A 23 4.30 -1.65 -11.70
C ASN A 23 3.04 -0.92 -11.19
N PHE A 24 2.94 -0.75 -9.88
CA PHE A 24 1.81 -0.11 -9.20
C PHE A 24 2.22 1.18 -8.47
N ASP A 25 3.31 1.80 -8.92
CA ASP A 25 3.90 2.94 -8.23
C ASP A 25 3.23 4.26 -8.62
N ARG A 26 2.41 4.29 -9.67
CA ARG A 26 1.92 5.55 -10.23
C ARG A 26 0.60 6.02 -9.65
N GLY A 27 0.45 7.34 -9.50
CA GLY A 27 -0.83 7.99 -9.22
C GLY A 27 -1.31 7.87 -7.78
N TRP A 28 -0.39 7.70 -6.83
CA TRP A 28 -0.71 7.70 -5.41
C TRP A 28 -1.08 9.10 -4.94
N ARG A 29 -2.04 9.20 -4.02
CA ARG A 29 -2.40 10.42 -3.33
C ARG A 29 -1.74 10.46 -1.95
N PHE A 30 -1.12 11.59 -1.63
CA PHE A 30 -0.34 11.77 -0.41
C PHE A 30 -0.76 13.05 0.32
N TYR A 31 -0.94 12.91 1.64
CA TYR A 31 -1.16 14.01 2.58
C TYR A 31 -0.29 13.79 3.81
N LEU A 32 0.46 14.83 4.20
CA LEU A 32 1.30 14.79 5.40
C LEU A 32 0.51 15.36 6.59
N GLY A 33 0.05 14.47 7.46
CA GLY A 33 -0.65 14.82 8.70
C GLY A 33 -1.76 13.84 9.03
N ASP A 34 -2.44 14.08 10.16
CA ASP A 34 -3.53 13.24 10.63
C ASP A 34 -4.80 13.42 9.79
N VAL A 35 -5.44 12.31 9.45
CA VAL A 35 -6.69 12.27 8.69
C VAL A 35 -7.71 11.45 9.47
N ALA A 36 -8.73 12.13 10.00
CA ALA A 36 -9.83 11.44 10.67
C ALA A 36 -10.54 10.50 9.68
N LYS A 37 -10.64 9.21 10.05
CA LYS A 37 -11.21 8.15 9.19
C LYS A 37 -10.51 8.03 7.81
N GLY A 38 -9.20 8.25 7.74
CA GLY A 38 -8.44 8.18 6.48
C GLY A 38 -8.54 6.84 5.71
N GLN A 39 -8.99 5.76 6.36
CA GLN A 39 -9.24 4.46 5.75
C GLN A 39 -10.59 4.34 5.03
N ALA A 40 -11.48 5.33 5.15
CA ALA A 40 -12.82 5.30 4.58
C ALA A 40 -12.77 5.34 3.04
N PRO A 41 -13.42 4.41 2.31
CA PRO A 41 -13.45 4.43 0.84
C PRO A 41 -14.08 5.70 0.25
N GLU A 42 -14.95 6.36 1.01
CA GLU A 42 -15.63 7.60 0.66
C GLU A 42 -14.87 8.88 1.03
N LEU A 43 -13.63 8.77 1.54
CA LEU A 43 -12.80 9.92 1.88
C LEU A 43 -12.61 10.82 0.64
N ASP A 44 -12.88 12.12 0.79
CA ASP A 44 -12.52 13.11 -0.23
C ASP A 44 -11.03 13.45 -0.13
N ASP A 45 -10.26 12.87 -1.04
CA ASP A 45 -8.81 13.08 -1.19
C ASP A 45 -8.48 14.04 -2.34
N SER A 46 -9.45 14.80 -2.87
CA SER A 46 -9.30 15.63 -4.06
C SER A 46 -8.19 16.68 -3.95
N GLN A 47 -7.93 17.15 -2.73
CA GLN A 47 -6.89 18.16 -2.42
C GLN A 47 -5.50 17.54 -2.12
N TRP A 48 -5.38 16.22 -2.11
CA TRP A 48 -4.11 15.55 -1.80
C TRP A 48 -3.15 15.64 -2.98
N ARG A 49 -1.84 15.66 -2.68
CA ARG A 49 -0.81 15.67 -3.71
C ARG A 49 -0.81 14.33 -4.46
N ILE A 50 -0.76 14.38 -5.78
CA ILE A 50 -0.58 13.19 -6.61
C ILE A 50 0.93 12.99 -6.87
N LEU A 51 1.44 11.79 -6.60
CA LEU A 51 2.85 11.42 -6.78
C LEU A 51 3.02 9.95 -7.19
N ASN A 52 4.26 9.53 -7.45
CA ASN A 52 4.61 8.14 -7.73
C ASN A 52 5.57 7.60 -6.66
N LEU A 53 5.54 6.28 -6.43
CA LEU A 53 6.45 5.57 -5.53
C LEU A 53 7.76 5.15 -6.24
N PRO A 54 8.83 4.82 -5.49
CA PRO A 54 8.98 5.05 -4.05
C PRO A 54 9.11 6.56 -3.74
N HIS A 55 8.57 6.99 -2.60
CA HIS A 55 8.64 8.37 -2.15
C HIS A 55 9.01 8.42 -0.67
N ASP A 56 9.97 9.27 -0.34
CA ASP A 56 10.37 9.63 1.03
C ASP A 56 9.93 11.08 1.25
N TRP A 57 9.09 11.32 2.26
CA TRP A 57 8.56 12.67 2.51
C TRP A 57 9.52 13.51 3.36
N SER A 58 10.32 12.87 4.22
CA SER A 58 11.21 13.57 5.14
C SER A 58 12.29 14.35 4.40
N ILE A 59 12.75 13.84 3.25
CA ILE A 59 13.75 14.50 2.39
C ILE A 59 13.26 15.80 1.74
N GLU A 60 11.94 16.02 1.71
CA GLU A 60 11.34 17.27 1.21
C GLU A 60 11.31 18.38 2.27
N GLY A 61 11.60 18.05 3.52
CA GLY A 61 11.63 18.99 4.64
C GLY A 61 12.98 19.71 4.78
N GLU A 62 12.96 20.81 5.52
CA GLU A 62 14.18 21.56 5.86
C GLU A 62 14.97 20.87 6.96
N PHE A 63 16.30 20.96 6.87
CA PHE A 63 17.18 20.55 7.95
C PHE A 63 17.03 21.50 9.15
N ASP A 64 16.80 20.97 10.33
CA ASP A 64 16.74 21.72 11.59
C ASP A 64 17.32 20.88 12.73
N GLU A 65 18.24 21.46 13.50
CA GLU A 65 18.83 20.82 14.68
C GLU A 65 17.80 20.45 15.76
N LYS A 66 16.63 21.10 15.74
CA LYS A 66 15.51 20.83 16.65
C LYS A 66 14.63 19.68 16.17
N ASN A 67 14.80 19.18 14.95
CA ASN A 67 14.04 18.03 14.48
C ASN A 67 14.35 16.82 15.39
N PRO A 68 13.33 16.04 15.82
CA PRO A 68 13.51 14.96 16.80
C PRO A 68 14.50 13.88 16.37
N ALA A 69 14.71 13.70 15.07
CA ALA A 69 15.69 12.79 14.50
C ALA A 69 17.14 13.12 14.94
N GLY A 70 17.42 14.38 15.31
CA GLY A 70 18.74 14.87 15.69
C GLY A 70 19.78 14.69 14.58
N PHE A 71 21.05 14.97 14.90
CA PHE A 71 22.15 14.87 13.92
C PHE A 71 22.31 13.45 13.36
N GLY A 72 22.19 12.42 14.19
CA GLY A 72 22.35 11.02 13.78
C GLY A 72 21.26 10.54 12.80
N GLY A 73 20.07 11.14 12.86
CA GLY A 73 18.96 10.90 11.92
C GLY A 73 18.91 11.89 10.76
N GLY A 74 19.98 12.68 10.55
CA GLY A 74 20.07 13.62 9.44
C GLY A 74 19.32 14.93 9.65
N ALA A 75 18.88 15.26 10.88
CA ALA A 75 18.22 16.52 11.24
C ALA A 75 17.03 16.91 10.34
N LEU A 76 16.35 15.93 9.73
CA LEU A 76 15.16 16.12 8.90
C LEU A 76 13.88 15.91 9.74
N PRO A 77 12.75 16.51 9.32
CA PRO A 77 11.48 16.30 9.99
C PRO A 77 10.99 14.86 9.80
N GLY A 78 10.23 14.37 10.77
CA GLY A 78 9.59 13.05 10.75
C GLY A 78 8.10 13.16 11.05
N GLY A 79 7.54 12.08 11.60
CA GLY A 79 6.19 12.00 12.15
C GLY A 79 6.21 11.47 13.58
#